data_AF-A0AAU6FAR3-F1
#
_entry.id   AF-A0AAU6FAR3-F1
#
_cell.length_a   1.000
_cell.length_b   1.000
_cell.length_c   1.000
_cell.angle_alpha   90.00
_cell.angle_beta   90.00
_cell.angle_gamma   90.00
#
_symmetry.space_group_name_H-M   'P 1'
#
loop_
_entity.id
_entity.type
_entity.pdbx_description
1 polymer ?
#
loop_
_entity_poly.entity_id
_entity_poly.type
_entity_poly.pdbx_seq_one_letter_code
_entity_poly.pdbx_strand_id
1 'polypeptide(L)'
;MDDRARYEAQLDTLIALITYMALTRWRSRSPNGLSKDLGLAEDVVTRALNGFPGLFRKSADFYPTDAGPQHSFTLHARYARRRPREENSTPNQPVGAPNAASLSDPEPTQDGAGEELDAETLRALLDYVTERARAERDTRLHTQSIRWLLAGAITAALASLVAAIIQALR
;
A
#
# COMPACT_ATOMS: atom_id res chain seq x y z
N MET A 1 3.71 -17.78 -9.14
CA MET A 1 3.33 -16.54 -9.85
C MET A 1 3.89 -15.41 -9.03
N ASP A 2 4.67 -14.53 -9.65
CA ASP A 2 5.38 -13.44 -8.98
C ASP A 2 4.34 -12.40 -8.52
N ASP A 3 3.69 -12.66 -7.38
CA ASP A 3 2.63 -11.84 -6.77
C ASP A 3 3.25 -10.63 -6.06
N ARG A 4 4.17 -9.96 -6.77
CA ARG A 4 4.81 -8.74 -6.30
C ARG A 4 3.72 -7.68 -6.21
N ALA A 5 3.59 -7.04 -5.05
CA ALA A 5 2.67 -5.92 -4.91
C ALA A 5 3.04 -4.83 -5.91
N ARG A 6 2.14 -4.55 -6.85
CA ARG A 6 2.29 -3.55 -7.91
C ARG A 6 1.34 -2.40 -7.65
N TYR A 7 1.85 -1.17 -7.75
CA TYR A 7 1.06 0.04 -7.55
C TYR A 7 -0.11 0.10 -8.53
N GLU A 8 0.12 -0.27 -9.80
CA GLU A 8 -0.94 -0.29 -10.82
C GLU A 8 -2.11 -1.21 -10.44
N ALA A 9 -1.81 -2.41 -9.91
CA ALA A 9 -2.82 -3.43 -9.65
C ALA A 9 -3.63 -3.16 -8.37
N GLN A 10 -3.10 -2.34 -7.47
CA GLN A 10 -3.70 -2.07 -6.15
C GLN A 10 -4.03 -0.60 -5.96
N LEU A 11 -4.02 0.22 -7.03
CA LEU A 11 -4.18 1.67 -6.95
C LEU A 11 -5.46 2.06 -6.21
N ASP A 12 -6.60 1.47 -6.55
CA ASP A 12 -7.89 1.80 -5.93
C ASP A 12 -7.90 1.44 -4.43
N THR A 13 -7.33 0.28 -4.08
CA THR A 13 -7.18 -0.15 -2.68
C THR A 13 -6.24 0.77 -1.92
N LEU A 14 -5.12 1.19 -2.54
CA LEU A 14 -4.17 2.13 -1.94
C LEU A 14 -4.80 3.49 -1.68
N ILE A 15 -5.54 4.03 -2.64
CA ILE A 15 -6.26 5.31 -2.48
C ILE A 15 -7.25 5.19 -1.31
N ALA A 16 -8.08 4.14 -1.29
CA ALA A 16 -9.06 3.93 -0.23
C ALA A 16 -8.39 3.82 1.15
N LEU A 17 -7.33 3.02 1.28
CA LEU A 17 -6.60 2.84 2.53
C LEU A 17 -5.90 4.13 2.99
N ILE A 18 -5.20 4.82 2.10
CA ILE A 18 -4.49 6.06 2.42
C ILE A 18 -5.49 7.12 2.87
N THR A 19 -6.57 7.33 2.11
CA THR A 19 -7.60 8.33 2.44
C THR A 19 -8.27 8.01 3.78
N TYR A 20 -8.71 6.77 3.99
CA TYR A 20 -9.34 6.36 5.24
C TYR A 20 -8.37 6.53 6.42
N MET A 21 -7.14 6.02 6.31
CA MET A 21 -6.17 6.09 7.41
C MET A 21 -5.66 7.51 7.63
N ALA A 22 -5.70 8.40 6.64
CA ALA A 22 -5.33 9.80 6.75
C ALA A 22 -6.40 10.63 7.48
N LEU A 23 -7.67 10.39 7.18
CA LEU A 23 -8.79 11.23 7.62
C LEU A 23 -9.50 10.70 8.86
N THR A 24 -9.25 9.46 9.27
CA THR A 24 -9.94 8.89 10.42
C THR A 24 -9.23 9.18 11.73
N ARG A 25 -10.03 9.31 12.80
CA ARG A 25 -9.54 9.41 14.18
C ARG A 25 -8.72 8.18 14.64
N TRP A 26 -8.83 7.05 13.95
CA TRP A 26 -8.10 5.83 14.28
C TRP A 26 -6.63 5.99 13.95
N ARG A 27 -5.77 5.96 14.97
CA ARG A 27 -4.31 6.06 14.82
C ARG A 27 -3.70 4.85 14.10
N SER A 28 -4.31 3.69 14.28
CA SER A 28 -3.96 2.44 13.61
C SER A 28 -5.18 1.57 13.46
N ARG A 29 -5.16 0.63 12.51
CA ARG A 29 -6.29 -0.28 12.27
C ARG A 29 -5.81 -1.65 11.81
N SER A 30 -6.51 -2.69 12.22
CA SER A 30 -6.26 -4.06 11.75
C SER A 30 -6.81 -4.26 10.33
N PRO A 31 -6.29 -5.24 9.57
CA PRO A 31 -6.87 -5.60 8.28
C PRO A 31 -8.36 -5.94 8.36
N ASN A 32 -8.79 -6.68 9.40
CA ASN A 32 -10.21 -6.98 9.59
C ASN A 32 -11.07 -5.73 9.81
N GLY A 33 -10.58 -4.77 10.61
CA GLY A 33 -11.27 -3.50 10.82
C GLY A 33 -11.38 -2.69 9.52
N LEU A 34 -10.28 -2.54 8.79
CA LEU A 34 -10.25 -1.83 7.51
C LEU A 34 -11.14 -2.49 6.45
N SER A 35 -11.17 -3.82 6.40
CA SER A 35 -12.05 -4.62 5.53
C SER A 35 -13.53 -4.26 5.76
N LYS A 36 -13.97 -4.27 7.03
CA LYS A 36 -15.33 -3.89 7.42
C LYS A 36 -15.64 -2.43 7.12
N ASP A 37 -14.71 -1.53 7.43
CA ASP A 37 -14.90 -0.09 7.30
C ASP A 37 -14.93 0.37 5.83
N LEU A 38 -14.21 -0.32 4.93
CA LEU A 38 -14.11 0.00 3.50
C LEU A 38 -14.99 -0.89 2.60
N GLY A 39 -15.58 -1.96 3.13
CA GLY A 39 -16.32 -2.95 2.32
C GLY A 39 -15.42 -3.71 1.34
N LEU A 40 -14.14 -3.88 1.66
CA LEU A 40 -13.17 -4.59 0.83
C LEU A 40 -12.89 -5.98 1.39
N ALA A 41 -12.52 -6.94 0.54
CA ALA A 41 -12.10 -8.25 1.02
C ALA A 41 -10.82 -8.15 1.87
N GLU A 42 -10.79 -8.87 3.00
CA GLU A 42 -9.69 -8.76 3.97
C GLU A 42 -8.34 -9.21 3.38
N ASP A 43 -8.33 -10.17 2.46
CA ASP A 43 -7.13 -10.62 1.77
C ASP A 43 -6.57 -9.52 0.85
N VAL A 44 -7.44 -8.75 0.19
CA VAL A 44 -7.05 -7.59 -0.65
C VAL A 44 -6.42 -6.50 0.21
N VAL A 45 -7.05 -6.17 1.34
CA VAL A 45 -6.52 -5.21 2.31
C VAL A 45 -5.16 -5.67 2.86
N THR A 46 -5.08 -6.93 3.30
CA THR A 46 -3.85 -7.51 3.86
C THR A 46 -2.72 -7.52 2.85
N ARG A 47 -3.02 -7.84 1.59
CA ARG A 47 -2.04 -7.84 0.49
C ARG A 47 -1.51 -6.44 0.22
N ALA A 48 -2.37 -5.42 0.22
CA ALA A 48 -1.95 -4.03 0.05
C ALA A 48 -1.10 -3.54 1.23
N LEU A 49 -1.54 -3.76 2.45
CA LEU A 49 -0.82 -3.32 3.64
C LEU A 49 0.57 -3.94 3.75
N ASN A 50 0.73 -5.23 3.45
CA ASN A 50 2.04 -5.90 3.47
C ASN A 50 2.87 -5.63 2.20
N GLY A 51 2.20 -5.34 1.08
CA GLY A 51 2.82 -5.12 -0.21
C GLY A 51 3.57 -3.78 -0.32
N PHE A 52 3.15 -2.78 0.47
CA PHE A 52 3.71 -1.43 0.43
C PHE A 52 4.25 -0.98 1.79
N PRO A 53 5.34 -1.60 2.29
CA PRO A 53 5.92 -1.25 3.59
C PRO A 53 6.48 0.18 3.65
N GLY A 54 6.72 0.83 2.50
CA GLY A 54 7.08 2.26 2.45
C GLY A 54 5.91 3.20 2.76
N LEU A 55 4.66 2.73 2.60
CA LEU A 55 3.45 3.49 2.89
C LEU A 55 2.90 3.14 4.28
N PHE A 56 2.91 1.86 4.62
CA PHE A 56 2.29 1.35 5.84
C PHE A 56 3.31 0.75 6.80
N ARG A 57 3.24 1.20 8.06
CA ARG A 57 3.98 0.63 9.17
C ARG A 57 3.13 -0.45 9.84
N LYS A 58 3.68 -1.66 9.97
CA LYS A 58 3.11 -2.76 10.73
C LYS A 58 3.50 -2.68 12.22
N SER A 59 2.57 -2.96 13.13
CA SER A 59 2.87 -3.09 14.57
C SER A 59 3.69 -4.35 14.85
N ALA A 60 4.55 -4.31 15.88
CA ALA A 60 5.22 -5.51 16.37
C ALA A 60 4.24 -6.45 17.09
N ASP A 61 3.35 -5.85 17.89
CA ASP A 61 2.38 -6.59 18.69
C ASP A 61 1.12 -6.96 17.90
N PHE A 62 0.43 -7.98 18.43
CA PHE A 62 -0.89 -8.40 17.99
C PHE A 62 -1.97 -7.78 18.87
N TYR A 63 -3.08 -7.43 18.24
CA TYR A 63 -4.26 -6.88 18.90
C TYR A 63 -5.43 -7.83 18.71
N PRO A 64 -6.27 -8.03 19.73
CA PRO A 64 -7.46 -8.85 19.61
C PRO A 64 -8.44 -8.22 18.60
N THR A 65 -8.99 -9.04 17.70
CA THR A 65 -10.04 -8.63 16.75
C THR A 65 -11.08 -9.73 16.63
N ASP A 66 -12.23 -9.43 16.03
CA ASP A 66 -13.29 -10.42 15.77
C ASP A 66 -12.82 -11.59 14.88
N ALA A 67 -11.79 -11.36 14.06
CA ALA A 67 -11.17 -12.38 13.19
C ALA A 67 -9.95 -13.07 13.84
N GLY A 68 -9.71 -12.83 15.13
CA GLY A 68 -8.55 -13.33 15.87
C GLY A 68 -7.43 -12.28 16.04
N PRO A 69 -6.31 -12.63 16.68
CA PRO A 69 -5.21 -11.70 16.91
C PRO A 69 -4.56 -11.25 15.59
N GLN A 70 -4.49 -9.93 15.36
CA GLN A 70 -3.92 -9.36 14.13
C GLN A 70 -2.98 -8.20 14.44
N HIS A 71 -2.02 -7.97 13.54
CA HIS A 71 -1.22 -6.74 13.59
C HIS A 71 -2.06 -5.54 13.17
N SER A 72 -1.79 -4.39 13.79
CA SER A 72 -2.35 -3.11 13.40
C SER A 72 -1.40 -2.39 12.46
N PHE A 73 -1.95 -1.67 11.49
CA PHE A 73 -1.20 -0.88 10.53
C PHE A 73 -1.41 0.62 10.77
N THR A 74 -0.39 1.43 10.44
CA THR A 74 -0.43 2.89 10.49
C THR A 74 0.17 3.45 9.21
N LEU A 75 -0.37 4.55 8.68
CA LEU A 75 0.27 5.30 7.60
C LEU A 75 1.59 5.92 8.08
N HIS A 76 2.70 5.69 7.39
CA HIS A 76 4.02 6.21 7.80
C HIS A 76 4.03 7.73 7.99
N ALA A 77 3.32 8.47 7.13
CA ALA A 77 3.20 9.92 7.27
C ALA A 77 2.54 10.35 8.60
N ARG A 78 1.49 9.65 9.06
CA ARG A 78 0.93 9.88 10.40
C ARG A 78 1.89 9.48 11.49
N TYR A 79 2.61 8.38 11.28
CA TYR A 79 3.58 7.91 12.27
C TYR A 79 4.70 8.91 12.50
N ALA A 80 5.22 9.53 11.43
CA ALA A 80 6.31 10.49 11.49
C ALA A 80 5.95 11.78 12.24
N ARG A 81 4.67 12.19 12.23
CA ARG A 81 4.18 13.38 12.94
C ARG A 81 3.98 13.17 14.45
N ARG A 82 4.11 11.93 14.93
CA ARG A 82 3.91 11.61 16.35
C ARG A 82 4.98 12.33 17.18
N ARG A 83 4.54 13.22 18.07
CA ARG A 83 5.43 13.73 19.12
C ARG A 83 5.93 12.53 19.95
N PRO A 84 7.22 12.51 20.32
CA PRO A 84 7.68 11.59 21.35
C PRO A 84 6.76 11.74 22.55
N ARG A 85 6.21 10.63 23.05
CA ARG A 85 5.44 10.66 24.29
C ARG A 85 6.41 11.19 25.35
N GLU A 86 6.13 12.37 25.90
CA GLU A 86 6.82 12.81 27.11
C GLU A 86 6.59 11.70 28.14
N GLU A 87 7.68 11.06 28.55
CA GLU A 87 7.69 10.05 29.59
C GLU A 87 7.45 10.76 30.93
N ASN A 88 6.23 11.27 31.13
CA ASN A 88 5.73 11.66 32.43
C ASN A 88 5.54 10.38 33.23
N SER A 89 6.67 9.91 33.77
CA SER A 89 6.75 8.91 34.82
C SER A 89 6.07 9.49 36.06
N THR A 90 4.75 9.47 36.12
CA THR A 90 4.06 9.46 37.42
C THR A 90 4.47 8.15 38.11
N PRO A 91 5.12 8.18 39.29
CA PRO A 91 5.83 7.02 39.86
C PRO A 91 4.93 5.94 40.47
N ASN A 92 3.66 5.81 40.04
CA ASN A 92 2.70 4.88 40.63
C ASN A 92 1.77 4.17 39.64
N GLN A 93 2.19 3.96 38.39
CA GLN A 93 1.52 3.03 37.48
C GLN A 93 2.38 1.77 37.36
N PRO A 94 1.84 0.55 37.58
CA PRO A 94 2.64 -0.67 37.58
C PRO A 94 3.31 -0.86 36.22
N VAL A 95 4.65 -0.84 36.25
CA VAL A 95 5.54 -1.13 35.13
C VAL A 95 5.32 -2.58 34.72
N GLY A 96 4.50 -2.82 33.69
CA GLY A 96 4.23 -4.17 33.21
C GLY A 96 2.93 -4.37 32.44
N ALA A 97 2.00 -3.42 32.46
CA ALA A 97 0.87 -3.44 31.54
C ALA A 97 1.17 -2.49 30.37
N PRO A 98 1.62 -2.97 29.19
CA PRO A 98 1.30 -2.21 27.99
C PRO A 98 -0.22 -2.03 28.02
N ASN A 99 -0.72 -0.80 27.96
CA ASN A 99 -2.13 -0.56 27.68
C ASN A 99 -2.39 -1.05 26.24
N ALA A 100 -2.48 -2.38 26.07
CA ALA A 100 -2.76 -3.11 24.85
C ALA A 100 -4.18 -2.82 24.34
N ALA A 101 -4.99 -2.11 25.14
CA ALA A 101 -6.34 -1.72 24.83
C ALA A 101 -6.46 -0.51 23.87
N SER A 102 -5.47 0.39 23.74
CA SER A 102 -5.78 1.72 23.16
C SER A 102 -5.19 2.03 21.76
N LEU A 103 -4.80 1.03 20.97
CA LEU A 103 -4.40 1.25 19.57
C LEU A 103 -5.48 0.86 18.55
N SER A 104 -6.46 0.07 18.98
CA SER A 104 -7.62 -0.34 18.18
C SER A 104 -8.91 0.33 18.61
N ASP A 105 -8.91 1.01 19.76
CA ASP A 105 -10.01 1.82 20.29
C ASP A 105 -9.83 3.31 19.90
N PRO A 106 -10.92 4.05 19.69
CA PRO A 106 -10.82 5.45 19.31
C PRO A 106 -10.40 6.22 20.55
N GLU A 107 -9.19 6.78 20.56
CA GLU A 107 -8.75 7.58 21.72
C GLU A 107 -9.78 8.70 21.98
N PRO A 108 -10.15 8.94 23.25
CA PRO A 108 -10.95 10.09 23.59
C PRO A 108 -10.17 11.34 23.16
N THR A 109 -10.83 12.20 22.39
CA THR A 109 -10.28 13.42 21.80
C THR A 109 -9.76 14.35 22.91
N GLN A 110 -8.51 14.15 23.34
CA GLN A 110 -7.76 15.12 24.13
C GLN A 110 -7.13 16.11 23.16
N ASP A 111 -7.74 17.29 23.12
CA ASP A 111 -7.08 18.57 22.91
C ASP A 111 -6.06 18.61 21.74
N GLY A 112 -6.58 18.45 20.51
CA GLY A 112 -6.00 19.12 19.33
C GLY A 112 -4.80 18.49 18.61
N ALA A 113 -4.34 17.27 18.92
CA ALA A 113 -3.15 16.70 18.26
C ALA A 113 -3.25 15.19 17.89
N GLY A 114 -4.45 14.69 17.63
CA GLY A 114 -4.70 13.37 17.03
C GLY A 114 -4.64 13.39 15.49
N GLU A 115 -3.68 14.13 14.94
CA GLU A 115 -3.73 14.78 13.62
C GLU A 115 -4.12 13.83 12.48
N GLU A 116 -5.28 14.14 11.88
CA GLU A 116 -5.53 13.85 10.48
C GLU A 116 -4.34 14.36 9.66
N LEU A 117 -4.04 13.68 8.55
CA LEU A 117 -3.03 14.21 7.64
C LEU A 117 -3.48 15.56 7.12
N ASP A 118 -2.58 16.54 7.09
CA ASP A 118 -2.86 17.79 6.40
C ASP A 118 -3.13 17.50 4.91
N ALA A 119 -3.96 18.35 4.30
CA ALA A 119 -4.41 18.14 2.94
C ALA A 119 -3.25 18.10 1.93
N GLU A 120 -2.17 18.83 2.19
CA GLU A 120 -0.99 18.88 1.34
C GLU A 120 -0.24 17.54 1.36
N THR A 121 0.04 16.99 2.54
CA THR A 121 0.69 15.68 2.68
C THR A 121 -0.18 14.56 2.14
N LEU A 122 -1.50 14.61 2.37
CA LEU A 122 -2.42 13.61 1.81
C LEU A 122 -2.39 13.66 0.29
N ARG A 123 -2.47 14.86 -0.29
CA ARG A 123 -2.37 15.06 -1.73
C ARG A 123 -1.04 14.56 -2.28
N ALA A 124 0.08 14.90 -1.64
CA ALA A 124 1.40 14.45 -2.05
C ALA A 124 1.51 12.91 -2.06
N LEU A 125 0.93 12.23 -1.07
CA LEU A 125 0.89 10.76 -1.03
C LEU A 125 0.02 10.17 -2.15
N LEU A 126 -1.16 10.75 -2.38
CA LEU A 126 -2.07 10.30 -3.45
C LEU A 126 -1.47 10.54 -4.84
N ASP A 127 -0.82 11.68 -5.04
CA ASP A 127 -0.08 12.00 -6.26
C ASP A 127 1.08 11.02 -6.45
N TYR A 128 1.84 10.72 -5.39
CA TYR A 128 2.92 9.73 -5.43
C TYR A 128 2.44 8.34 -5.86
N VAL A 129 1.37 7.79 -5.24
CA VAL A 129 0.89 6.45 -5.59
C VAL A 129 0.29 6.41 -7.00
N THR A 130 -0.37 7.50 -7.42
CA THR A 130 -0.93 7.63 -8.77
C THR A 130 0.18 7.68 -9.81
N GLU A 131 1.19 8.50 -9.59
CA GLU A 131 2.34 8.62 -10.49
C GLU A 131 3.13 7.31 -10.56
N ARG A 132 3.30 6.62 -9.43
CA ARG A 132 3.96 5.32 -9.39
C ARG A 132 3.18 4.25 -10.14
N ALA A 133 1.86 4.22 -10.00
CA ALA A 133 0.99 3.32 -10.76
C ALA A 133 1.05 3.58 -12.27
N ARG A 134 1.09 4.86 -12.69
CA ARG A 134 1.26 5.25 -14.10
C ARG A 134 2.60 4.80 -14.65
N ALA A 135 3.70 5.09 -13.95
CA ALA A 135 5.05 4.69 -14.37
C ALA A 135 5.17 3.16 -14.53
N GLU A 136 4.55 2.38 -13.64
CA GLU A 136 4.50 0.92 -13.77
C GLU A 136 3.69 0.44 -14.98
N ARG A 137 2.55 1.08 -15.25
CA ARG A 137 1.72 0.79 -16.43
C ARG A 137 2.48 1.06 -17.72
N ASP A 138 3.14 2.21 -17.82
CA ASP A 138 3.88 2.62 -19.01
C ASP A 138 5.06 1.69 -19.29
N THR A 139 5.82 1.33 -18.25
CA THR A 139 6.93 0.37 -18.37
C THR A 139 6.45 -0.99 -18.88
N ARG A 140 5.28 -1.44 -18.41
CA ARG A 140 4.69 -2.70 -18.84
C ARG A 140 4.26 -2.65 -20.30
N LEU A 141 3.57 -1.58 -20.72
CA LEU A 141 3.15 -1.41 -22.10
C LEU A 141 4.37 -1.32 -23.04
N HIS A 142 5.43 -0.64 -22.63
CA HIS A 142 6.66 -0.54 -23.40
C HIS A 142 7.36 -1.91 -23.55
N THR A 143 7.43 -2.69 -22.47
CA THR A 143 8.00 -4.05 -22.52
C THR A 143 7.15 -4.98 -23.40
N GLN A 144 5.83 -4.86 -23.33
CA GLN A 144 4.92 -5.63 -24.19
C GLN A 144 5.05 -5.22 -25.66
N SER A 145 5.13 -3.93 -25.97
CA SER A 145 5.29 -3.45 -27.33
C SER A 145 6.63 -3.87 -27.92
N ILE A 146 7.73 -3.83 -27.17
CA ILE A 146 9.03 -4.37 -27.60
C ILE A 146 8.92 -5.84 -27.98
N ARG A 147 8.23 -6.66 -27.18
CA ARG A 147 8.04 -8.09 -27.47
C ARG A 147 7.24 -8.31 -28.76
N TRP A 148 6.20 -7.52 -29.00
CA TRP A 148 5.43 -7.56 -30.24
C TRP A 148 6.24 -7.09 -31.45
N LEU A 149 7.04 -6.04 -31.30
CA LEU A 149 7.94 -5.55 -32.34
C LEU A 149 9.00 -6.61 -32.70
N LEU A 150 9.61 -7.26 -31.71
CA LEU A 150 10.57 -8.34 -31.93
C LEU A 150 9.94 -9.54 -32.65
N ALA A 151 8.74 -9.95 -32.25
CA ALA A 151 8.01 -11.03 -32.92
C ALA A 151 7.69 -10.69 -34.39
N GLY A 152 7.29 -9.44 -34.66
CA GLY A 152 7.07 -8.93 -36.01
C GLY A 152 8.34 -8.92 -36.85
N ALA A 153 9.46 -8.45 -36.29
CA ALA A 153 10.76 -8.41 -36.95
C ALA A 153 11.28 -9.80 -37.32
N ILE A 154 11.15 -10.79 -36.43
CA ILE A 154 11.51 -12.19 -36.70
C ILE A 154 10.68 -12.75 -37.85
N THR A 155 9.37 -12.49 -37.85
CA THR A 155 8.47 -12.96 -38.91
C THR A 155 8.83 -12.34 -40.26
N ALA A 156 9.12 -11.03 -40.29
CA ALA A 156 9.55 -10.33 -41.50
C ALA A 156 10.91 -10.85 -42.02
N ALA A 157 11.86 -11.13 -41.12
CA ALA A 157 13.17 -11.69 -41.49
C ALA A 157 13.07 -13.12 -42.07
N LEU A 158 12.19 -13.96 -41.53
CA LEU A 158 11.92 -15.28 -42.10
C LEU A 158 11.25 -15.17 -43.48
N ALA A 159 10.30 -14.25 -43.63
CA ALA A 159 9.65 -14.02 -44.92
C ALA A 159 10.62 -13.51 -45.99
N SER A 160 11.54 -12.59 -45.63
CA SER A 160 12.56 -12.09 -46.57
C SER A 160 13.55 -13.17 -46.98
N LEU A 161 13.94 -14.06 -46.06
CA LEU A 161 14.82 -15.19 -46.36
C LEU A 161 14.16 -16.19 -47.32
N VAL A 162 12.88 -16.51 -47.10
CA VAL A 162 12.10 -17.37 -48.02
C VAL A 162 11.97 -16.72 -49.39
N ALA A 163 11.65 -15.43 -49.46
CA ALA A 163 11.54 -14.70 -50.72
C ALA A 163 12.87 -14.69 -51.50
N ALA A 164 13.99 -14.48 -50.81
CA ALA A 164 15.33 -14.52 -51.42
C ALA A 164 15.68 -15.90 -51.98
N ILE A 165 15.34 -16.99 -51.28
CA ILE A 165 15.56 -18.36 -51.77
C ILE A 165 14.74 -18.63 -53.03
N ILE A 166 13.45 -18.25 -53.04
CA ILE A 166 12.59 -18.42 -54.23
C ILE A 166 13.13 -17.63 -55.41
N GLN A 167 13.64 -16.41 -55.18
CA GLN A 167 14.19 -15.57 -56.23
C GLN A 167 15.52 -16.10 -56.78
N ALA A 168 16.34 -16.76 -55.96
CA ALA A 168 17.61 -17.35 -56.39
C ALA A 168 17.46 -18.67 -57.17
N LEU A 169 16.33 -19.37 -57.01
CA LEU A 169 16.03 -20.62 -57.71
C LEU A 169 15.32 -20.41 -59.06
N ARG A 170 14.99 -19.17 -59.42
CA ARG A 170 14.24 -18.80 -60.62
C ARG A 170 15.17 -18.24 -61.68
#